data_AF-A0A920KT57-F1
#
_entry.id   AF-A0A920KT57-F1
#
_cell.length_a   1.000
_cell.length_b   1.000
_cell.length_c   1.000
_cell.angle_alpha   90.00
_cell.angle_beta   90.00
_cell.angle_gamma   90.00
#
_symmetry.space_group_name_H-M   'P 1'
#
loop_
_entity.id
_entity.type
_entity.pdbx_description
1 polymer ?
#
loop_
_entity_poly.entity_id
_entity_poly.type
_entity_poly.pdbx_seq_one_letter_code
_entity_poly.pdbx_strand_id
1 'polypeptide(L)'
;MIKISKGLDLPISGSPSLDISDEPKVSSVALLSNDYVGMKPTMFFKEGDHVNCGEKIFEDKKNKGVFYCAPGSGLIKAVNRGDKRKFISIEIDLDNEEEFIEFNDQENFINLLQETGLWNSFRTRPFNRTPAISDIPKGIFINCCDTNPLSVDPYEIIKYDQDLFDLGLEILVKKFECDIYVNYQNDKFEKNNKSVTYTQFSGPHPAGLSSTHISQLCPVNLNKIVWTIGYQDIISIGHLMQYKTLRTSKIIAIGGPSVYEPSLIRTRIAGNIDEITAGKINPNSRIISGSVLHGHQSDGVMNYLGIYDNQISAIPDEVNEIFMNWLMPGKNLHSKLNVFISSFFKT
;
A
#
# COMPACT_ATOMS: atom_id res chain seq x y z
N MET A 1 11.19 -11.58 -19.80
CA MET A 1 11.12 -11.98 -18.38
C MET A 1 12.48 -11.71 -17.74
N ILE A 2 12.52 -10.96 -16.64
CA ILE A 2 13.71 -10.69 -15.84
C ILE A 2 13.64 -11.58 -14.60
N LYS A 3 14.65 -12.42 -14.39
CA LYS A 3 14.72 -13.33 -13.25
C LYS A 3 15.70 -12.81 -12.21
N ILE A 4 15.18 -12.54 -11.02
CA ILE A 4 15.98 -12.23 -9.84
C ILE A 4 16.41 -13.56 -9.23
N SER A 5 17.72 -13.78 -9.10
CA SER A 5 18.29 -15.00 -8.50
C SER A 5 18.86 -14.77 -7.10
N LYS A 6 19.20 -13.52 -6.79
CA LYS A 6 19.76 -13.12 -5.50
C LYS A 6 18.65 -12.50 -4.65
N GLY A 7 18.16 -13.27 -3.70
CA GLY A 7 17.10 -12.87 -2.79
C GLY A 7 16.91 -13.87 -1.66
N LEU A 8 15.83 -13.74 -0.90
CA LEU A 8 15.41 -14.72 0.11
C LEU A 8 13.90 -14.58 0.33
N ASP A 9 13.18 -15.68 0.18
CA ASP A 9 11.81 -15.75 0.67
C ASP A 9 11.85 -16.18 2.13
N LEU A 10 11.29 -15.34 3.01
CA LEU A 10 11.26 -15.64 4.43
C LEU A 10 10.37 -16.88 4.66
N PRO A 11 10.87 -17.93 5.31
CA PRO A 11 10.06 -19.10 5.62
C PRO A 11 9.12 -18.78 6.78
N ILE A 12 7.95 -18.23 6.45
CA ILE A 12 6.89 -17.88 7.39
C ILE A 12 5.61 -18.61 7.01
N SER A 13 4.93 -19.17 8.01
CA SER A 13 3.65 -19.87 7.81
C SER A 13 2.47 -18.89 7.75
N GLY A 14 1.30 -19.42 7.40
CA GLY A 14 0.08 -18.62 7.31
C GLY A 14 -0.06 -17.85 6.00
N SER A 15 0.42 -18.42 4.88
CA SER A 15 0.19 -17.85 3.56
C SER A 15 -1.32 -17.75 3.28
N PRO A 16 -1.81 -16.61 2.80
CA PRO A 16 -3.22 -16.39 2.49
C PRO A 16 -3.73 -17.28 1.36
N SER A 17 -4.97 -17.76 1.48
CA SER A 17 -5.72 -18.33 0.35
C SER A 17 -6.12 -17.24 -0.65
N LEU A 18 -6.48 -17.65 -1.88
CA LEU A 18 -6.93 -16.74 -2.93
C LEU A 18 -8.42 -16.40 -2.86
N ASP A 19 -9.16 -17.03 -1.94
CA ASP A 19 -10.58 -16.77 -1.76
C ASP A 19 -10.78 -15.49 -0.95
N ILE A 20 -11.78 -14.69 -1.35
CA ILE A 20 -12.22 -13.55 -0.54
C ILE A 20 -13.13 -14.11 0.56
N SER A 21 -12.63 -14.13 1.79
CA SER A 21 -13.36 -14.72 2.92
C SER A 21 -14.35 -13.77 3.56
N ASP A 22 -14.10 -12.45 3.49
CA ASP A 22 -14.82 -11.48 4.30
C ASP A 22 -14.76 -10.05 3.75
N GLU A 23 -15.71 -9.23 4.21
CA GLU A 23 -15.78 -7.79 4.01
C GLU A 23 -16.08 -7.07 5.34
N PRO A 24 -15.09 -7.00 6.26
CA PRO A 24 -15.30 -6.42 7.58
C PRO A 24 -15.65 -4.93 7.46
N LYS A 25 -16.65 -4.51 8.24
CA LYS A 25 -17.02 -3.10 8.38
C LYS A 25 -16.14 -2.45 9.44
N VAL A 26 -15.77 -1.19 9.19
CA VAL A 26 -15.04 -0.34 10.12
C VAL A 26 -15.90 0.86 10.49
N SER A 27 -15.75 1.35 11.72
CA SER A 27 -16.39 2.56 12.22
C SER A 27 -15.48 3.79 12.09
N SER A 28 -14.18 3.60 11.83
CA SER A 28 -13.23 4.70 11.71
C SER A 28 -12.16 4.46 10.66
N VAL A 29 -11.65 5.57 10.11
CA VAL A 29 -10.54 5.63 9.15
C VAL A 29 -9.51 6.67 9.56
N ALA A 30 -8.26 6.54 9.12
CA ALA A 30 -7.25 7.56 9.36
C ALA A 30 -6.20 7.72 8.28
N LEU A 31 -5.79 8.96 8.01
CA LEU A 31 -4.57 9.22 7.24
C LEU A 31 -3.36 9.25 8.17
N LEU A 32 -2.31 8.52 7.80
CA LEU A 32 -1.11 8.34 8.62
C LEU A 32 0.07 9.15 8.07
N SER A 33 0.85 9.75 8.95
CA SER A 33 2.04 10.52 8.59
C SER A 33 3.17 9.69 8.00
N ASN A 34 3.29 8.41 8.40
CA ASN A 34 4.36 7.52 7.96
C ASN A 34 4.26 7.13 6.48
N ASP A 35 3.06 7.22 5.91
CA ASP A 35 2.83 7.01 4.48
C ASP A 35 3.53 8.09 3.65
N TYR A 36 3.58 9.33 4.15
CA TYR A 36 3.99 10.49 3.36
C TYR A 36 5.33 11.07 3.81
N VAL A 37 6.41 10.60 3.18
CA VAL A 37 7.79 11.00 3.52
C VAL A 37 8.00 12.50 3.36
N GLY A 38 8.34 13.17 4.47
CA GLY A 38 8.71 14.58 4.48
C GLY A 38 7.53 15.56 4.49
N MET A 39 6.30 15.04 4.45
CA MET A 39 5.07 15.84 4.51
C MET A 39 4.97 16.61 5.81
N LYS A 40 4.52 17.86 5.74
CA LYS A 40 4.15 18.64 6.93
C LYS A 40 2.80 19.32 6.72
N PRO A 41 1.76 18.97 7.51
CA PRO A 41 0.41 19.39 7.21
C PRO A 41 0.16 20.84 7.61
N THR A 42 -0.58 21.54 6.77
CA THR A 42 -1.38 22.73 7.10
C THR A 42 -2.84 22.29 7.11
N MET A 43 -3.45 22.19 8.29
CA MET A 43 -4.82 21.68 8.45
C MET A 43 -5.85 22.70 7.99
N PHE A 44 -6.88 22.24 7.29
CA PHE A 44 -8.06 23.04 6.95
C PHE A 44 -9.21 22.83 7.93
N PHE A 45 -9.21 21.70 8.62
CA PHE A 45 -10.21 21.30 9.60
C PHE A 45 -9.57 21.05 10.97
N LYS A 46 -10.39 21.03 12.01
CA LYS A 46 -10.04 20.72 13.39
C LYS A 46 -10.90 19.57 13.91
N GLU A 47 -10.51 19.05 15.08
CA GLU A 47 -11.30 18.06 15.81
C GLU A 47 -12.72 18.57 16.06
N GLY A 48 -13.71 17.70 15.84
CA GLY A 48 -15.12 18.00 15.93
C GLY A 48 -15.76 18.59 14.65
N ASP A 49 -14.96 18.92 13.63
CA ASP A 49 -15.54 19.28 12.33
C ASP A 49 -16.01 18.02 11.59
N HIS A 50 -17.03 18.17 10.76
CA HIS A 50 -17.56 17.13 9.88
C HIS A 50 -16.99 17.31 8.47
N VAL A 51 -16.71 16.20 7.78
CA VAL A 51 -16.14 16.18 6.43
C VAL A 51 -16.83 15.16 5.53
N ASN A 52 -16.88 15.45 4.24
CA ASN A 52 -17.37 14.53 3.22
C ASN A 52 -16.24 13.69 2.64
N CYS A 53 -16.55 12.50 2.12
CA CYS A 53 -15.56 11.65 1.48
C CYS A 53 -15.00 12.34 0.24
N GLY A 54 -13.67 12.50 0.19
CA GLY A 54 -12.97 13.28 -0.85
C GLY A 54 -12.74 14.74 -0.53
N GLU A 55 -13.21 15.24 0.62
CA GLU A 55 -12.97 16.62 1.04
C GLU A 55 -11.51 16.85 1.43
N LYS A 56 -10.92 17.95 0.97
CA LYS A 56 -9.53 18.31 1.29
C LYS A 56 -9.40 18.65 2.76
N ILE A 57 -8.66 17.84 3.52
CA ILE A 57 -8.50 18.04 4.96
C ILE A 57 -7.21 18.78 5.33
N PHE A 58 -6.15 18.63 4.55
CA PHE A 58 -4.91 19.39 4.72
C PHE A 58 -4.05 19.44 3.46
N GLU A 59 -3.09 20.38 3.45
CA GLU A 59 -2.06 20.52 2.41
C GLU A 59 -0.66 20.25 2.97
N ASP A 60 0.25 19.72 2.16
CA ASP A 60 1.68 19.69 2.52
C ASP A 60 2.32 21.08 2.34
N LYS A 61 2.68 21.76 3.43
CA LYS A 61 3.38 23.06 3.35
C LYS A 61 4.77 22.98 2.73
N LYS A 62 5.36 21.79 2.62
CA LYS A 62 6.65 21.55 1.96
C LYS A 62 6.49 21.25 0.47
N ASN A 63 5.29 20.90 0.02
CA ASN A 63 4.96 20.63 -1.38
C ASN A 63 3.61 21.25 -1.73
N LYS A 64 3.60 22.57 -1.95
CA LYS A 64 2.38 23.35 -2.15
C LYS A 64 1.56 22.84 -3.34
N GLY A 65 0.25 22.81 -3.18
CA GLY A 65 -0.70 22.25 -4.15
C GLY A 65 -0.90 20.74 -4.03
N VAL A 66 -0.17 20.05 -3.14
CA VAL A 66 -0.47 18.65 -2.78
C VAL A 66 -1.43 18.64 -1.60
N PHE A 67 -2.67 18.22 -1.88
CA PHE A 67 -3.73 18.08 -0.89
C PHE A 67 -3.92 16.62 -0.48
N TYR A 68 -4.44 16.44 0.73
CA TYR A 68 -4.83 15.16 1.29
C TYR A 68 -6.31 15.24 1.60
N CYS A 69 -7.06 14.25 1.12
CA CYS A 69 -8.51 14.25 1.20
C CYS A 69 -9.01 13.19 2.18
N ALA A 70 -10.18 13.43 2.76
CA ALA A 70 -10.82 12.52 3.69
C ALA A 70 -11.11 11.16 3.00
N PRO A 71 -10.61 10.04 3.54
CA PRO A 71 -10.88 8.70 3.00
C PRO A 71 -12.28 8.16 3.34
N GLY A 72 -13.12 8.97 3.99
CA GLY A 72 -14.52 8.68 4.30
C GLY A 72 -15.24 9.91 4.84
N SER A 73 -16.57 9.84 4.89
CA SER A 73 -17.42 10.91 5.41
C SER A 73 -17.71 10.68 6.90
N GLY A 74 -17.66 11.75 7.68
CA GLY A 74 -17.96 11.69 9.11
C GLY A 74 -17.27 12.77 9.92
N LEU A 75 -17.15 12.52 11.23
CA LEU A 75 -16.60 13.47 12.19
C LEU A 75 -15.09 13.29 12.36
N ILE A 76 -14.31 14.36 12.26
CA ILE A 76 -12.90 14.36 12.64
C ILE A 76 -12.81 14.18 14.15
N LYS A 77 -12.50 12.95 14.56
CA LYS A 77 -12.40 12.55 15.97
C LYS A 77 -11.17 13.13 16.64
N ALA A 78 -10.01 13.00 15.99
CA ALA A 78 -8.73 13.33 16.59
C ALA A 78 -7.68 13.74 15.54
N VAL A 79 -6.82 14.69 15.90
CA VAL A 79 -5.61 15.06 15.15
C VAL A 79 -4.40 14.78 16.02
N ASN A 80 -3.89 13.56 15.93
CA ASN A 80 -2.85 13.07 16.81
C ASN A 80 -1.49 13.65 16.47
N ARG A 81 -0.77 14.07 17.52
CA ARG A 81 0.58 14.64 17.41
C ARG A 81 1.51 14.01 18.42
N GLY A 82 2.72 13.70 17.97
CA GLY A 82 3.80 13.22 18.82
C GLY A 82 4.76 14.34 19.23
N ASP A 83 5.97 13.92 19.59
CA ASP A 83 7.05 14.81 20.01
C ASP A 83 7.27 15.96 19.04
N LYS A 84 7.53 17.16 19.62
CA LYS A 84 7.71 18.41 18.87
C LYS A 84 6.52 18.73 17.93
N ARG A 85 5.31 18.29 18.31
CA ARG A 85 4.04 18.44 17.56
C ARG A 85 4.08 17.79 16.17
N LYS A 86 4.92 16.76 15.97
CA LYS A 86 4.96 15.98 14.73
C LYS A 86 3.56 15.39 14.50
N PHE A 87 2.97 15.63 13.33
CA PHE A 87 1.70 15.00 12.95
C PHE A 87 1.89 13.49 12.90
N ILE A 88 0.95 12.73 13.49
CA ILE A 88 0.96 11.26 13.48
C ILE A 88 -0.18 10.75 12.61
N SER A 89 -1.42 11.12 12.93
CA SER A 89 -2.62 10.69 12.22
C SER A 89 -3.75 11.71 12.36
N ILE A 90 -4.71 11.64 11.45
CA ILE A 90 -6.02 12.27 11.56
C ILE A 90 -7.08 11.19 11.44
N GLU A 91 -7.87 11.04 12.49
CA GLU A 91 -8.89 9.99 12.63
C GLU A 91 -10.28 10.57 12.34
N ILE A 92 -11.06 9.84 11.56
CA ILE A 92 -12.43 10.19 11.20
C ILE A 92 -13.31 9.02 11.63
N ASP A 93 -14.27 9.29 12.52
CA ASP A 93 -15.36 8.36 12.82
C ASP A 93 -16.38 8.46 11.68
N LEU A 94 -16.66 7.36 11.02
CA LEU A 94 -17.51 7.29 9.83
C LEU A 94 -18.98 7.42 10.18
N ASP A 95 -19.72 8.10 9.31
CA ASP A 95 -21.18 8.11 9.36
C ASP A 95 -21.76 6.75 8.90
N ASN A 96 -23.01 6.48 9.32
CA ASN A 96 -23.74 5.30 8.84
C ASN A 96 -24.04 5.38 7.34
N GLU A 97 -24.28 6.58 6.83
CA GLU A 97 -24.48 6.89 5.42
C GLU A 97 -23.47 7.96 5.03
N GLU A 98 -22.51 7.59 4.17
CA GLU A 98 -21.42 8.49 3.80
C GLU A 98 -21.80 9.38 2.61
N GLU A 99 -21.53 10.67 2.73
CA GLU A 99 -21.64 11.61 1.62
C GLU A 99 -20.33 11.69 0.83
N PHE A 100 -20.43 11.63 -0.49
CA PHE A 100 -19.29 11.69 -1.40
C PHE A 100 -19.26 13.00 -2.14
N ILE A 101 -18.08 13.62 -2.23
CA ILE A 101 -17.86 14.68 -3.20
C ILE A 101 -17.82 14.05 -4.60
N GLU A 102 -18.69 14.54 -5.48
CA GLU A 102 -18.68 14.19 -6.89
C GLU A 102 -17.71 15.10 -7.66
N PHE A 103 -16.77 14.49 -8.36
CA PHE A 103 -15.73 15.17 -9.13
C PHE A 103 -16.08 15.15 -10.61
N ASN A 104 -16.43 16.31 -11.15
CA ASN A 104 -16.62 16.47 -12.59
C ASN A 104 -15.32 16.25 -13.36
N ASP A 105 -15.45 15.78 -14.61
CA ASP A 105 -14.31 15.65 -15.52
C ASP A 105 -13.66 17.01 -15.75
N GLN A 106 -12.52 17.24 -15.11
CA GLN A 106 -11.70 18.42 -15.34
C GLN A 106 -10.96 18.28 -16.67
N GLU A 107 -10.81 19.39 -17.41
CA GLU A 107 -9.97 19.40 -18.63
C GLU A 107 -8.53 18.98 -18.30
N ASN A 108 -8.02 19.44 -17.15
CA ASN A 108 -6.70 19.11 -16.65
C ASN A 108 -6.74 17.94 -15.64
N PHE A 109 -6.13 16.82 -16.03
CA PHE A 109 -6.06 15.61 -15.21
C PHE A 109 -5.20 15.77 -13.95
N ILE A 110 -4.14 16.59 -14.00
CA ILE A 110 -3.32 16.87 -12.82
C ILE A 110 -4.16 17.58 -11.77
N ASN A 111 -4.94 18.59 -12.17
CA ASN A 111 -5.84 19.29 -11.26
C ASN A 111 -6.86 18.33 -10.65
N LEU A 112 -7.45 17.42 -11.43
CA LEU A 112 -8.36 16.41 -10.90
C LEU A 112 -7.70 15.53 -9.83
N LEU A 113 -6.47 15.05 -10.06
CA LEU A 113 -5.72 14.27 -9.09
C LEU A 113 -5.36 15.06 -7.82
N GLN A 114 -5.13 16.37 -7.94
CA GLN A 114 -4.91 17.26 -6.79
C GLN A 114 -6.18 17.47 -5.97
N GLU A 115 -7.30 17.74 -6.64
CA GLU A 115 -8.59 17.96 -5.98
C GLU A 115 -9.07 16.72 -5.20
N THR A 116 -8.78 15.53 -5.74
CA THR A 116 -9.17 14.24 -5.17
C THR A 116 -8.15 13.67 -4.18
N GLY A 117 -6.95 14.24 -4.10
CA GLY A 117 -5.84 13.73 -3.30
C GLY A 117 -5.15 12.48 -3.88
N LEU A 118 -5.64 11.92 -5.00
CA LEU A 118 -5.02 10.77 -5.69
C LEU A 118 -3.64 11.09 -6.30
N TRP A 119 -3.25 12.37 -6.36
CA TRP A 119 -1.86 12.74 -6.66
C TRP A 119 -0.86 12.07 -5.71
N ASN A 120 -1.26 11.82 -4.45
CA ASN A 120 -0.42 11.15 -3.46
C ASN A 120 -0.19 9.66 -3.75
N SER A 121 -0.93 9.04 -4.67
CA SER A 121 -0.64 7.67 -5.11
C SER A 121 0.71 7.55 -5.84
N PHE A 122 1.21 8.66 -6.41
CA PHE A 122 2.53 8.70 -7.02
C PHE A 122 3.62 8.94 -5.99
N ARG A 123 4.72 8.19 -6.12
CA ARG A 123 5.92 8.37 -5.29
C ARG A 123 7.16 8.45 -6.16
N THR A 124 7.96 9.48 -5.94
CA THR A 124 9.25 9.69 -6.62
C THR A 124 10.28 8.64 -6.24
N ARG A 125 11.20 8.34 -7.15
CA ARG A 125 12.44 7.62 -6.88
C ARG A 125 13.61 8.50 -7.32
N PRO A 126 14.62 8.70 -6.44
CA PRO A 126 14.98 7.85 -5.30
C PRO A 126 14.36 8.21 -3.94
N PHE A 127 13.66 9.33 -3.78
CA PHE A 127 13.35 9.88 -2.44
C PHE A 127 12.08 9.36 -1.76
N ASN A 128 11.22 8.62 -2.47
CA ASN A 128 9.95 8.11 -1.97
C ASN A 128 9.00 9.19 -1.41
N ARG A 129 8.96 10.35 -2.07
CA ARG A 129 8.07 11.47 -1.73
C ARG A 129 7.00 11.66 -2.80
N THR A 130 5.86 12.23 -2.44
CA THR A 130 4.89 12.72 -3.42
C THR A 130 5.58 13.70 -4.38
N PRO A 131 5.43 13.56 -5.71
CA PRO A 131 6.00 14.51 -6.68
C PRO A 131 5.49 15.93 -6.46
N ALA A 132 6.28 16.94 -6.84
CA ALA A 132 5.73 18.29 -6.94
C ALA A 132 4.79 18.37 -8.15
N ILE A 133 3.78 19.24 -8.07
CA ILE A 133 2.73 19.36 -9.09
C ILE A 133 3.29 19.71 -10.47
N SER A 134 4.37 20.49 -10.51
CA SER A 134 5.05 20.90 -11.74
C SER A 134 6.09 19.89 -12.25
N ASP A 135 6.36 18.82 -11.50
CA ASP A 135 7.38 17.85 -11.88
C ASP A 135 6.90 16.97 -13.03
N ILE A 136 7.80 16.62 -13.94
CA ILE A 136 7.54 15.68 -15.03
C ILE A 136 8.47 14.47 -14.84
N PRO A 137 7.93 13.25 -14.73
CA PRO A 137 8.74 12.07 -14.54
C PRO A 137 9.47 11.69 -15.83
N LYS A 138 10.65 11.06 -15.70
CA LYS A 138 11.30 10.38 -16.84
C LYS A 138 10.64 9.04 -17.20
N GLY A 139 9.76 8.55 -16.34
CA GLY A 139 8.91 7.39 -16.59
C GLY A 139 8.08 7.07 -15.35
N ILE A 140 6.98 6.36 -15.56
CA ILE A 140 6.07 5.93 -14.50
C ILE A 140 6.11 4.40 -14.41
N PHE A 141 6.38 3.89 -13.21
CA PHE A 141 6.46 2.47 -12.91
C PHE A 141 5.22 2.03 -12.14
N ILE A 142 4.38 1.25 -12.80
CA ILE A 142 3.22 0.60 -12.21
C ILE A 142 3.68 -0.75 -11.67
N ASN A 143 3.48 -0.97 -10.37
CA ASN A 143 3.86 -2.23 -9.73
C ASN A 143 2.66 -3.18 -9.63
N CYS A 144 2.68 -4.25 -10.42
CA CYS A 144 1.74 -5.38 -10.40
C CYS A 144 2.47 -6.69 -10.02
N CYS A 145 3.50 -6.58 -9.18
CA CYS A 145 4.33 -7.68 -8.71
C CYS A 145 4.58 -7.49 -7.20
N ASP A 146 4.25 -8.50 -6.39
CA ASP A 146 4.47 -8.46 -4.95
C ASP A 146 5.08 -9.78 -4.47
N THR A 147 6.34 -9.70 -4.06
CA THR A 147 7.10 -10.83 -3.50
C THR A 147 7.42 -10.61 -2.04
N ASN A 148 6.66 -9.78 -1.32
CA ASN A 148 6.77 -9.74 0.14
C ASN A 148 6.33 -11.09 0.74
N PRO A 149 6.86 -11.49 1.90
CA PRO A 149 6.31 -12.64 2.61
C PRO A 149 4.83 -12.38 2.93
N LEU A 150 3.99 -13.41 2.76
CA LEU A 150 2.54 -13.37 2.99
C LEU A 150 1.75 -12.47 2.02
N SER A 151 2.37 -11.97 0.94
CA SER A 151 1.63 -11.28 -0.13
C SER A 151 0.85 -12.28 -0.99
N VAL A 152 -0.13 -11.74 -1.72
CA VAL A 152 -0.77 -12.44 -2.84
C VAL A 152 -0.30 -11.79 -4.14
N ASP A 153 -0.15 -12.60 -5.19
CA ASP A 153 0.15 -12.11 -6.53
C ASP A 153 -0.89 -11.05 -6.96
N PRO A 154 -0.48 -9.81 -7.28
CA PRO A 154 -1.41 -8.77 -7.71
C PRO A 154 -2.31 -9.17 -8.89
N TYR A 155 -1.88 -10.09 -9.75
CA TYR A 155 -2.73 -10.66 -10.80
C TYR A 155 -4.05 -11.23 -10.24
N GLU A 156 -3.99 -11.94 -9.11
CA GLU A 156 -5.16 -12.56 -8.48
C GLU A 156 -6.10 -11.52 -7.85
N ILE A 157 -5.62 -10.30 -7.61
CA ILE A 157 -6.43 -9.21 -7.05
C ILE A 157 -7.00 -8.33 -8.17
N ILE A 158 -6.19 -7.99 -9.17
CA ILE A 158 -6.59 -7.11 -10.30
C ILE A 158 -7.79 -7.69 -11.05
N LYS A 159 -7.89 -9.03 -11.19
CA LYS A 159 -8.99 -9.70 -11.89
C LYS A 159 -10.40 -9.34 -11.37
N TYR A 160 -10.53 -8.91 -10.11
CA TYR A 160 -11.81 -8.50 -9.52
C TYR A 160 -12.27 -7.11 -9.99
N ASP A 161 -11.34 -6.28 -10.44
CA ASP A 161 -11.56 -4.89 -10.83
C ASP A 161 -10.83 -4.60 -12.18
N GLN A 162 -10.80 -5.60 -13.09
CA GLN A 162 -10.00 -5.56 -14.32
C GLN A 162 -10.35 -4.36 -15.21
N ASP A 163 -11.66 -4.10 -15.40
CA ASP A 163 -12.14 -2.97 -16.20
C ASP A 163 -11.67 -1.62 -15.64
N LEU A 164 -11.65 -1.48 -14.30
CA LEU A 164 -11.17 -0.27 -13.62
C LEU A 164 -9.66 -0.13 -13.75
N PHE A 165 -8.91 -1.22 -13.63
CA PHE A 165 -7.46 -1.21 -13.85
C PHE A 165 -7.12 -0.77 -15.28
N ASP A 166 -7.79 -1.34 -16.29
CA ASP A 166 -7.55 -1.02 -17.69
C ASP A 166 -7.94 0.43 -18.01
N LEU A 167 -9.06 0.92 -17.48
CA LEU A 167 -9.48 2.32 -17.61
C LEU A 167 -8.46 3.28 -16.97
N GLY A 168 -8.00 2.97 -15.75
CA GLY A 168 -6.98 3.77 -15.06
C GLY A 168 -5.67 3.81 -15.85
N LEU A 169 -5.23 2.68 -16.39
CA LEU A 169 -4.03 2.57 -17.22
C LEU A 169 -4.13 3.38 -18.51
N GLU A 170 -5.26 3.28 -19.23
CA GLU A 170 -5.50 4.04 -20.46
C GLU A 170 -5.42 5.55 -20.20
N ILE A 171 -5.99 6.01 -19.10
CA ILE A 171 -6.02 7.43 -18.75
C ILE A 171 -4.61 7.93 -18.43
N LEU A 172 -3.80 7.15 -17.70
CA LEU A 172 -2.41 7.51 -17.47
C LEU A 172 -1.61 7.64 -18.78
N VAL A 173 -1.75 6.67 -19.69
CA VAL A 173 -1.11 6.70 -21.02
C VAL A 173 -1.50 7.96 -21.79
N LYS A 174 -2.78 8.36 -21.72
CA LYS A 174 -3.29 9.53 -22.45
C LYS A 174 -2.84 10.86 -21.84
N LYS A 175 -2.65 10.92 -20.52
CA LYS A 175 -2.45 12.17 -19.78
C LYS A 175 -1.00 12.46 -19.40
N PHE A 176 -0.12 11.45 -19.39
CA PHE A 176 1.31 11.64 -19.11
C PHE A 176 2.17 11.42 -20.37
N GLU A 177 2.96 12.43 -20.72
CA GLU A 177 3.91 12.37 -21.83
C GLU A 177 5.25 11.76 -21.40
N CYS A 178 5.24 10.49 -20.98
CA CYS A 178 6.45 9.75 -20.60
C CYS A 178 6.29 8.24 -20.80
N ASP A 179 7.39 7.49 -20.74
CA ASP A 179 7.35 6.03 -20.79
C ASP A 179 6.66 5.45 -19.55
N ILE A 180 5.69 4.57 -19.77
CA ILE A 180 4.97 3.84 -18.71
C ILE A 180 5.40 2.38 -18.72
N TYR A 181 5.81 1.88 -17.55
CA TYR A 181 6.27 0.52 -17.34
C TYR A 181 5.31 -0.23 -16.42
N VAL A 182 4.70 -1.31 -16.91
CA VAL A 182 3.87 -2.21 -16.10
C VAL A 182 4.70 -3.45 -15.75
N ASN A 183 5.01 -3.61 -14.47
CA ASN A 183 5.88 -4.67 -13.99
C ASN A 183 5.05 -5.73 -13.26
N TYR A 184 5.06 -6.96 -13.74
CA TYR A 184 4.15 -8.02 -13.27
C TYR A 184 4.91 -9.33 -13.01
N GLN A 185 4.32 -10.26 -12.24
CA GLN A 185 4.93 -11.57 -11.99
C GLN A 185 4.28 -12.74 -12.75
N ASN A 186 2.95 -12.74 -12.85
CA ASN A 186 2.20 -13.87 -13.39
C ASN A 186 2.29 -13.98 -14.91
N ASP A 187 2.51 -15.18 -15.46
CA ASP A 187 2.54 -15.41 -16.91
C ASP A 187 1.21 -15.08 -17.59
N LYS A 188 0.09 -15.18 -16.86
CA LYS A 188 -1.27 -14.94 -17.35
C LYS A 188 -1.69 -13.47 -17.31
N PHE A 189 -0.82 -12.57 -16.90
CA PHE A 189 -1.13 -11.14 -16.81
C PHE A 189 -1.53 -10.57 -18.18
N GLU A 190 -2.66 -9.87 -18.23
CA GLU A 190 -3.22 -9.29 -19.45
C GLU A 190 -2.40 -8.08 -19.93
N LYS A 191 -2.24 -7.95 -21.26
CA LYS A 191 -1.37 -6.95 -21.89
C LYS A 191 -2.16 -6.13 -22.91
N ASN A 192 -3.26 -5.56 -22.43
CA ASN A 192 -4.30 -4.98 -23.28
C ASN A 192 -3.84 -3.68 -23.95
N ASN A 193 -3.04 -2.87 -23.26
CA ASN A 193 -2.57 -1.57 -23.75
C ASN A 193 -1.18 -1.64 -24.41
N LYS A 194 -1.08 -1.49 -25.74
CA LYS A 194 0.22 -1.57 -26.45
C LYS A 194 1.14 -0.36 -26.26
N SER A 195 0.65 0.74 -25.69
CA SER A 195 1.42 1.97 -25.46
C SER A 195 2.27 1.92 -24.19
N VAL A 196 2.21 0.83 -23.42
CA VAL A 196 3.03 0.63 -22.21
C VAL A 196 4.02 -0.51 -22.39
N THR A 197 5.13 -0.43 -21.65
CA THR A 197 6.14 -1.47 -21.62
C THR A 197 5.82 -2.48 -20.52
N TYR A 198 5.32 -3.65 -20.89
CA TYR A 198 5.11 -4.76 -19.96
C TYR A 198 6.42 -5.52 -19.71
N THR A 199 6.84 -5.61 -18.45
CA THR A 199 8.02 -6.40 -18.06
C THR A 199 7.65 -7.40 -16.98
N GLN A 200 7.85 -8.69 -17.27
CA GLN A 200 7.69 -9.73 -16.28
C GLN A 200 8.92 -9.85 -15.38
N PHE A 201 8.70 -9.92 -14.07
CA PHE A 201 9.70 -10.24 -13.06
C PHE A 201 9.39 -11.57 -12.38
N SER A 202 10.43 -12.29 -11.97
CA SER A 202 10.29 -13.56 -11.24
C SER A 202 11.45 -13.79 -10.30
N GLY A 203 11.28 -14.66 -9.32
CA GLY A 203 12.30 -15.01 -8.33
C GLY A 203 11.90 -14.59 -6.91
N PRO A 204 12.79 -14.82 -5.93
CA PRO A 204 12.52 -14.50 -4.54
C PRO A 204 12.48 -12.99 -4.30
N HIS A 205 12.04 -12.59 -3.11
CA HIS A 205 12.17 -11.20 -2.66
C HIS A 205 13.63 -10.72 -2.78
N PRO A 206 13.93 -9.59 -3.46
CA PRO A 206 13.03 -8.46 -3.76
C PRO A 206 12.56 -8.32 -5.22
N ALA A 207 12.10 -9.38 -5.87
CA ALA A 207 11.63 -9.30 -7.27
C ALA A 207 10.37 -8.42 -7.47
N GLY A 208 9.53 -8.23 -6.44
CA GLY A 208 8.34 -7.37 -6.47
C GLY A 208 8.57 -5.91 -6.09
N LEU A 209 9.80 -5.48 -5.78
CA LEU A 209 10.04 -4.08 -5.41
C LEU A 209 10.16 -3.20 -6.66
N SER A 210 9.46 -2.06 -6.67
CA SER A 210 9.57 -1.07 -7.76
C SER A 210 11.00 -0.57 -7.96
N SER A 211 11.79 -0.47 -6.89
CA SER A 211 13.22 -0.09 -6.99
C SER A 211 14.05 -1.14 -7.73
N THR A 212 13.73 -2.43 -7.58
CA THR A 212 14.35 -3.52 -8.37
C THR A 212 14.01 -3.35 -9.84
N HIS A 213 12.74 -3.08 -10.16
CA HIS A 213 12.29 -2.87 -11.56
C HIS A 213 13.00 -1.68 -12.20
N ILE A 214 13.03 -0.55 -11.49
CA ILE A 214 13.72 0.68 -11.93
C ILE A 214 15.20 0.42 -12.18
N SER A 215 15.87 -0.32 -11.30
CA SER A 215 17.31 -0.63 -11.46
C SER A 215 17.62 -1.42 -12.73
N GLN A 216 16.67 -2.20 -13.25
CA GLN A 216 16.84 -3.02 -14.45
C GLN A 216 16.40 -2.30 -15.72
N LEU A 217 15.36 -1.46 -15.63
CA LEU A 217 14.70 -0.88 -16.80
C LEU A 217 15.08 0.58 -17.04
N CYS A 218 15.08 1.40 -15.98
CA CYS A 218 15.35 2.84 -16.10
C CYS A 218 16.11 3.34 -14.85
N PRO A 219 17.40 2.99 -14.68
CA PRO A 219 18.17 3.38 -13.50
C PRO A 219 18.12 4.89 -13.27
N VAL A 220 17.93 5.28 -12.02
CA VAL A 220 17.77 6.67 -11.57
C VAL A 220 19.02 7.19 -10.87
N ASN A 221 19.13 8.51 -10.79
CA ASN A 221 20.12 9.23 -10.00
C ASN A 221 19.51 10.54 -9.49
N LEU A 222 20.29 11.41 -8.84
CA LEU A 222 19.79 12.68 -8.29
C LEU A 222 19.13 13.60 -9.34
N ASN A 223 19.51 13.49 -10.61
CA ASN A 223 19.03 14.32 -11.71
C ASN A 223 18.01 13.60 -12.63
N LYS A 224 17.80 12.30 -12.43
CA LYS A 224 16.88 11.48 -13.22
C LYS A 224 15.86 10.84 -12.30
N ILE A 225 14.68 11.46 -12.23
CA ILE A 225 13.59 11.07 -11.34
C ILE A 225 12.52 10.32 -12.14
N VAL A 226 12.11 9.16 -11.63
CA VAL A 226 10.94 8.41 -12.11
C VAL A 226 9.89 8.36 -11.01
N TRP A 227 8.65 8.08 -11.37
CA TRP A 227 7.56 7.90 -10.41
C TRP A 227 7.15 6.43 -10.33
N THR A 228 6.60 6.06 -9.18
CA THR A 228 6.06 4.73 -8.90
C THR A 228 4.62 4.87 -8.42
N ILE A 229 3.76 3.92 -8.79
CA ILE A 229 2.36 3.84 -8.38
C ILE A 229 1.95 2.35 -8.25
N GLY A 230 1.08 2.03 -7.29
CA GLY A 230 0.62 0.66 -7.06
C GLY A 230 -0.57 0.28 -7.95
N TYR A 231 -0.78 -1.02 -8.16
CA TYR A 231 -1.93 -1.49 -8.95
C TYR A 231 -3.30 -1.11 -8.36
N GLN A 232 -3.45 -1.11 -7.02
CA GLN A 232 -4.70 -0.66 -6.39
C GLN A 232 -4.95 0.84 -6.58
N ASP A 233 -3.90 1.64 -6.67
CA ASP A 233 -4.04 3.07 -7.00
C ASP A 233 -4.48 3.28 -8.45
N ILE A 234 -4.02 2.45 -9.39
CA ILE A 234 -4.51 2.46 -10.78
C ILE A 234 -6.01 2.16 -10.81
N ILE A 235 -6.46 1.16 -10.05
CA ILE A 235 -7.88 0.82 -9.90
C ILE A 235 -8.64 2.01 -9.30
N SER A 236 -8.09 2.70 -8.30
CA SER A 236 -8.71 3.92 -7.73
C SER A 236 -8.83 5.06 -8.74
N ILE A 237 -7.85 5.24 -9.63
CA ILE A 237 -7.94 6.21 -10.74
C ILE A 237 -9.05 5.79 -11.72
N GLY A 238 -9.13 4.51 -12.10
CA GLY A 238 -10.23 4.00 -12.92
C GLY A 238 -11.60 4.22 -12.28
N HIS A 239 -11.71 3.96 -10.98
CA HIS A 239 -12.93 4.18 -10.20
C HIS A 239 -13.34 5.65 -10.21
N LEU A 240 -12.41 6.57 -9.95
CA LEU A 240 -12.68 8.01 -10.02
C LEU A 240 -13.21 8.40 -11.39
N MET A 241 -12.64 7.84 -12.46
CA MET A 241 -13.00 8.22 -13.83
C MET A 241 -14.34 7.62 -14.26
N GLN A 242 -14.72 6.45 -13.75
CA GLN A 242 -16.00 5.81 -14.02
C GLN A 242 -17.14 6.35 -13.15
N TYR A 243 -16.91 6.50 -11.85
CA TYR A 243 -17.95 6.79 -10.85
C TYR A 243 -17.89 8.21 -10.29
N LYS A 244 -16.91 9.02 -10.70
CA LYS A 244 -16.73 10.42 -10.28
C LYS A 244 -16.56 10.61 -8.77
N THR A 245 -16.24 9.55 -8.05
CA THR A 245 -16.09 9.53 -6.59
C THR A 245 -14.83 8.75 -6.19
N LEU A 246 -14.32 9.00 -4.98
CA LEU A 246 -13.19 8.24 -4.46
C LEU A 246 -13.57 6.79 -4.15
N ARG A 247 -12.70 5.86 -4.56
CA ARG A 247 -12.78 4.45 -4.15
C ARG A 247 -12.43 4.35 -2.67
N THR A 248 -13.27 3.65 -1.90
CA THR A 248 -13.10 3.54 -0.45
C THR A 248 -12.77 2.14 0.04
N SER A 249 -12.88 1.12 -0.81
CA SER A 249 -12.51 -0.25 -0.47
C SER A 249 -11.35 -0.76 -1.32
N LYS A 250 -10.60 -1.72 -0.79
CA LYS A 250 -9.50 -2.37 -1.49
C LYS A 250 -9.40 -3.83 -1.05
N ILE A 251 -8.89 -4.70 -1.92
CA ILE A 251 -8.70 -6.12 -1.58
C ILE A 251 -7.27 -6.27 -1.07
N ILE A 252 -7.10 -6.87 0.10
CA ILE A 252 -5.79 -7.11 0.69
C ILE A 252 -5.63 -8.57 1.13
N ALA A 253 -4.39 -9.00 1.26
CA ALA A 253 -4.06 -10.25 1.93
C ALA A 253 -4.05 -10.08 3.45
N ILE A 254 -4.65 -11.00 4.19
CA ILE A 254 -4.42 -11.16 5.63
C ILE A 254 -3.73 -12.51 5.87
N GLY A 255 -2.56 -12.48 6.50
CA GLY A 255 -1.79 -13.70 6.69
C GLY A 255 -0.79 -13.65 7.84
N GLY A 256 -0.12 -14.78 8.04
CA GLY A 256 0.87 -14.98 9.08
C GLY A 256 0.46 -16.05 10.10
N PRO A 257 1.42 -16.52 10.91
CA PRO A 257 1.22 -17.61 11.86
C PRO A 257 0.14 -17.34 12.92
N SER A 258 -0.20 -16.08 13.16
CA SER A 258 -1.22 -15.69 14.13
C SER A 258 -2.62 -15.53 13.54
N VAL A 259 -2.83 -15.77 12.25
CA VAL A 259 -4.15 -15.64 11.61
C VAL A 259 -4.82 -17.02 11.56
N TYR A 260 -6.07 -17.13 12.03
CA TYR A 260 -6.78 -18.41 12.05
C TYR A 260 -7.04 -18.97 10.64
N GLU A 261 -7.52 -18.10 9.73
CA GLU A 261 -7.85 -18.46 8.34
C GLU A 261 -7.28 -17.42 7.36
N PRO A 262 -5.97 -17.49 7.04
CA PRO A 262 -5.32 -16.59 6.10
C PRO A 262 -6.01 -16.59 4.74
N SER A 263 -6.35 -15.41 4.22
CA SER A 263 -7.18 -15.27 3.01
C SER A 263 -7.08 -13.86 2.42
N LEU A 264 -7.76 -13.62 1.29
CA LEU A 264 -8.04 -12.27 0.84
C LEU A 264 -9.27 -11.72 1.57
N ILE A 265 -9.27 -10.42 1.84
CA ILE A 265 -10.43 -9.70 2.37
C ILE A 265 -10.65 -8.42 1.57
N ARG A 266 -11.91 -8.03 1.40
CA ARG A 266 -12.26 -6.69 0.89
C ARG A 266 -12.43 -5.79 2.09
N THR A 267 -11.65 -4.72 2.19
CA THR A 267 -11.64 -3.88 3.39
C THR A 267 -11.63 -2.40 3.05
N ARG A 268 -11.93 -1.58 4.05
CA ARG A 268 -11.89 -0.12 3.94
C ARG A 268 -10.45 0.37 3.80
N ILE A 269 -10.20 1.22 2.81
CA ILE A 269 -8.94 1.97 2.69
C ILE A 269 -8.79 2.86 3.92
N ALA A 270 -7.59 2.89 4.51
CA ALA A 270 -7.33 3.63 5.74
C ALA A 270 -8.17 3.16 6.95
N GLY A 271 -8.81 1.99 6.89
CA GLY A 271 -9.67 1.47 7.94
C GLY A 271 -8.91 1.04 9.20
N ASN A 272 -9.61 1.07 10.34
CA ASN A 272 -9.12 0.63 11.63
C ASN A 272 -8.77 -0.87 11.61
N ILE A 273 -7.52 -1.21 11.93
CA ILE A 273 -7.04 -2.59 11.79
C ILE A 273 -7.64 -3.52 12.85
N ASP A 274 -7.87 -3.05 14.08
CA ASP A 274 -8.49 -3.89 15.11
C ASP A 274 -9.89 -4.35 14.68
N GLU A 275 -10.65 -3.46 14.04
CA GLU A 275 -11.97 -3.78 13.51
C GLU A 275 -11.89 -4.70 12.28
N ILE A 276 -10.95 -4.44 11.37
CA ILE A 276 -10.71 -5.29 10.18
C ILE A 276 -10.34 -6.73 10.59
N THR A 277 -9.60 -6.86 11.69
CA THR A 277 -9.01 -8.14 12.12
C THR A 277 -9.76 -8.79 13.29
N ALA A 278 -10.88 -8.20 13.71
CA ALA A 278 -11.69 -8.68 14.82
C ALA A 278 -12.08 -10.17 14.63
N GLY A 279 -11.72 -11.00 15.61
CA GLY A 279 -12.00 -12.45 15.58
C GLY A 279 -11.16 -13.28 14.60
N LYS A 280 -10.24 -12.67 13.83
CA LYS A 280 -9.39 -13.37 12.84
C LYS A 280 -7.98 -13.69 13.34
N ILE A 281 -7.55 -13.06 14.44
CA ILE A 281 -6.17 -13.12 14.94
C ILE A 281 -6.11 -13.75 16.32
N ASN A 282 -5.07 -14.56 16.56
CA ASN A 282 -4.74 -15.11 17.86
C ASN A 282 -4.47 -13.99 18.89
N PRO A 283 -4.93 -14.13 20.15
CA PRO A 283 -4.53 -13.21 21.22
C PRO A 283 -3.01 -13.09 21.33
N ASN A 284 -2.51 -11.95 21.86
CA ASN A 284 -1.07 -11.67 22.02
C ASN A 284 -0.28 -11.74 20.69
N SER A 285 -0.86 -11.19 19.63
CA SER A 285 -0.19 -11.09 18.33
C SER A 285 0.18 -9.66 18.03
N ARG A 286 1.32 -9.50 17.36
CA ARG A 286 1.73 -8.24 16.75
C ARG A 286 1.10 -8.17 15.37
N ILE A 287 0.22 -7.19 15.20
CA ILE A 287 -0.44 -6.91 13.93
C ILE A 287 0.36 -5.83 13.20
N ILE A 288 0.58 -6.02 11.90
CA ILE A 288 1.41 -5.17 11.06
C ILE A 288 0.59 -4.78 9.83
N SER A 289 0.44 -3.48 9.61
CA SER A 289 0.02 -2.95 8.32
C SER A 289 1.17 -3.07 7.34
N GLY A 290 0.98 -3.77 6.23
CA GLY A 290 2.04 -4.11 5.30
C GLY A 290 2.72 -5.45 5.62
N SER A 291 3.89 -5.66 5.05
CA SER A 291 4.61 -6.93 5.19
C SER A 291 5.45 -6.97 6.45
N VAL A 292 5.81 -8.19 6.87
CA VAL A 292 6.76 -8.39 7.97
C VAL A 292 8.15 -7.79 7.72
N LEU A 293 8.50 -7.51 6.46
CA LEU A 293 9.77 -6.87 6.08
C LEU A 293 9.66 -5.34 6.02
N HIS A 294 8.49 -4.84 5.61
CA HIS A 294 8.22 -3.42 5.43
C HIS A 294 6.75 -3.13 5.71
N GLY A 295 6.51 -2.66 6.93
CA GLY A 295 5.19 -2.29 7.43
C GLY A 295 5.32 -1.52 8.75
N HIS A 296 4.20 -1.05 9.28
CA HIS A 296 4.14 -0.48 10.63
C HIS A 296 3.31 -1.36 11.55
N GLN A 297 3.73 -1.43 12.81
CA GLN A 297 2.94 -2.07 13.84
C GLN A 297 1.65 -1.29 14.05
N SER A 298 0.54 -2.03 14.07
CA SER A 298 -0.78 -1.53 14.40
C SER A 298 -0.84 -1.31 15.90
N ASP A 299 -0.70 -0.06 16.34
CA ASP A 299 -0.71 0.31 17.76
C ASP A 299 -1.15 1.77 17.96
N GLY A 300 -1.94 2.00 19.01
CA GLY A 300 -2.50 3.29 19.39
C GLY A 300 -3.06 4.07 18.20
N VAL A 301 -2.56 5.30 18.01
CA VAL A 301 -3.02 6.22 16.95
C VAL A 301 -2.54 5.86 15.53
N MET A 302 -1.75 4.78 15.40
CA MET A 302 -1.27 4.22 14.13
C MET A 302 -2.01 2.92 13.75
N ASN A 303 -3.09 2.59 14.45
CA ASN A 303 -3.88 1.37 14.31
C ASN A 303 -4.80 1.36 13.08
N TYR A 304 -4.27 1.81 11.94
CA TYR A 304 -5.00 1.96 10.69
C TYR A 304 -4.19 1.39 9.53
N LEU A 305 -4.89 0.91 8.51
CA LEU A 305 -4.30 0.36 7.30
C LEU A 305 -3.60 1.46 6.51
N GLY A 306 -2.28 1.33 6.33
CA GLY A 306 -1.49 2.26 5.53
C GLY A 306 -2.04 2.39 4.10
N ILE A 307 -1.98 3.61 3.56
CA ILE A 307 -2.60 3.90 2.26
C ILE A 307 -2.00 3.03 1.14
N TYR A 308 -0.69 2.78 1.21
CA TYR A 308 0.07 2.01 0.22
C TYR A 308 0.18 0.51 0.53
N ASP A 309 -0.31 0.06 1.69
CA ASP A 309 -0.16 -1.32 2.13
C ASP A 309 -1.24 -2.22 1.50
N ASN A 310 -0.85 -3.35 0.93
CA ASN A 310 -1.76 -4.31 0.28
C ASN A 310 -1.90 -5.63 1.07
N GLN A 311 -1.42 -5.65 2.31
CA GLN A 311 -1.55 -6.81 3.19
C GLN A 311 -1.57 -6.37 4.66
N ILE A 312 -2.15 -7.21 5.51
CA ILE A 312 -1.98 -7.19 6.97
C ILE A 312 -1.28 -8.48 7.37
N SER A 313 -0.21 -8.36 8.14
CA SER A 313 0.55 -9.50 8.64
C SER A 313 0.38 -9.62 10.15
N ALA A 314 0.11 -10.82 10.66
CA ALA A 314 0.02 -11.06 12.11
C ALA A 314 1.01 -12.14 12.54
N ILE A 315 1.83 -11.83 13.55
CA ILE A 315 2.83 -12.72 14.12
C ILE A 315 2.70 -12.80 15.65
N PRO A 316 3.12 -13.89 16.30
CA PRO A 316 3.13 -13.97 17.77
C PRO A 316 3.98 -12.85 18.36
N ASP A 317 3.45 -12.15 19.38
CA ASP A 317 4.20 -11.15 20.14
C ASP A 317 4.75 -11.77 21.43
N GLU A 318 5.60 -12.79 21.26
CA GLU A 318 6.20 -13.53 22.34
C GLU A 318 7.68 -13.18 22.48
N VAL A 319 8.12 -12.96 23.72
CA VAL A 319 9.56 -12.85 24.03
C VAL A 319 10.12 -14.26 24.01
N ASN A 320 11.03 -14.51 23.07
CA ASN A 320 11.66 -15.82 22.91
C ASN A 320 12.74 -16.01 24.00
N GLU A 321 12.32 -16.28 25.24
CA GLU A 321 13.20 -16.53 26.39
C GLU A 321 13.80 -17.93 26.32
N ILE A 322 14.77 -18.09 25.42
CA ILE A 322 15.51 -19.33 25.28
C ILE A 322 16.77 -19.27 26.17
N PHE A 323 16.85 -20.14 27.18
CA PHE A 323 18.01 -20.24 28.07
C PHE A 323 19.30 -20.48 27.26
N MET A 324 20.29 -19.60 27.43
CA MET A 324 21.57 -19.63 26.71
C MET A 324 21.42 -19.70 25.17
N ASN A 325 20.49 -18.95 24.58
CA ASN A 325 20.24 -18.93 23.12
C ASN A 325 21.53 -18.76 22.27
N TRP A 326 22.52 -17.99 22.74
CA TRP A 326 23.81 -17.79 22.05
C TRP A 326 24.71 -19.04 22.00
N LEU A 327 24.48 -20.06 22.83
CA LEU A 327 25.18 -21.35 22.80
C LEU A 327 24.40 -22.42 22.04
N MET A 328 23.16 -22.16 21.65
CA MET A 328 22.32 -23.19 21.04
C MET A 328 22.74 -23.45 19.59
N PRO A 329 22.81 -24.73 19.19
CA PRO A 329 23.20 -25.09 17.83
C PRO A 329 22.13 -24.75 16.75
N GLY A 330 20.98 -24.22 17.17
CA GLY A 330 19.96 -23.68 16.26
C GLY A 330 19.21 -24.71 15.42
N LYS A 331 18.81 -25.86 15.98
CA LYS A 331 18.09 -26.93 15.24
C LYS A 331 16.81 -26.44 14.54
N ASN A 332 16.10 -25.47 15.12
CA ASN A 332 14.85 -24.90 14.59
C ASN A 332 15.01 -23.43 14.13
N LEU A 333 16.24 -22.92 14.03
CA LEU A 333 16.49 -21.53 13.63
C LEU A 333 16.76 -21.47 12.13
N HIS A 334 16.08 -20.55 11.43
CA HIS A 334 16.39 -20.29 10.04
C HIS A 334 17.65 -19.41 9.90
N SER A 335 18.55 -19.80 9.00
CA SER A 335 19.63 -18.94 8.52
C SER A 335 19.85 -19.16 7.03
N LYS A 336 20.07 -18.08 6.30
CA LYS A 336 20.43 -18.14 4.87
C LYS A 336 21.81 -18.76 4.65
N LEU A 337 22.71 -18.62 5.63
CA LEU A 337 24.01 -19.27 5.63
C LEU A 337 23.92 -20.58 6.42
N ASN A 338 24.71 -21.58 6.03
CA ASN A 338 24.76 -22.88 6.71
C ASN A 338 25.52 -22.80 8.05
N VAL A 339 25.01 -22.00 8.97
CA VAL A 339 25.62 -21.70 10.29
C VAL A 339 24.98 -22.52 11.39
N PHE A 340 23.69 -22.86 11.26
CA PHE A 340 22.94 -23.64 12.24
C PHE A 340 22.78 -25.11 11.82
N ILE A 341 22.57 -25.96 12.82
CA ILE A 341 22.30 -27.39 12.63
C ILE A 341 21.06 -27.61 11.75
N SER A 342 20.08 -26.70 11.78
CA SER A 342 18.91 -26.72 10.88
C SER A 342 19.26 -26.85 9.40
N SER A 343 20.42 -26.33 8.98
CA SER A 343 20.86 -26.39 7.58
C SER A 343 21.15 -27.81 7.07
N PHE A 344 21.43 -28.76 7.98
CA PHE A 344 21.62 -30.18 7.67
C PHE A 344 20.30 -30.95 7.55
N PHE A 345 19.21 -30.42 8.11
CA PHE A 345 17.91 -31.07 8.22
C PHE A 345 16.84 -30.45 7.30
N LYS A 346 17.26 -29.78 6.20
CA LYS A 346 16.40 -29.08 5.23
C LYS A 346 15.02 -29.75 5.11
N THR A 347 14.03 -29.13 5.72
CA THR A 347 12.60 -29.42 5.57
C THR A 347 11.95 -28.23 4.89
#